data_AF-A0A5E4EZH6-F1
#
_entry.id   AF-A0A5E4EZH6-F1
#
_cell.length_a   1.000
_cell.length_b   1.000
_cell.length_c   1.000
_cell.angle_alpha   90.00
_cell.angle_beta   90.00
_cell.angle_gamma   90.00
#
_symmetry.space_group_name_H-M   'P 1'
#
loop_
_entity.id
_entity.type
_entity.pdbx_description
1 polymer ?
#
loop_
_entity_poly.entity_id
_entity_poly.type
_entity_poly.pdbx_seq_one_letter_code
_entity_poly.pdbx_strand_id
1 'polypeptide(L)'
;MAPKARLPRKTRNPDLIRGVGKFSRSKMYHKRGLWAIKAKNGGVFPRHDPKPAAETPTQKPPKFYPADDVKKPLVNKRKPKPTNLRASITPGTVLIILAGRFKGKRVIFLKQLTSGLLLVTGPFKINGVPLRRVNQSYVIATSTKVDISGVNVEKFDDKYFAKEVEKKKKKGEGEFFEADKEEKNVVPQGRKDDQKSVDASFIKSIEAVPDLKTYLAARFSLKSGMKPHELVF
;
A
#
# COMPACT_ATOMS: atom_id res chain seq x y z
N MET A 1 13.81 -28.32 -27.46
CA MET A 1 14.46 -27.46 -26.44
C MET A 1 13.53 -26.31 -26.09
N ALA A 2 13.05 -26.21 -24.85
CA ALA A 2 12.24 -25.07 -24.42
C ALA A 2 13.03 -23.76 -24.56
N PRO A 3 12.42 -22.65 -25.00
CA PRO A 3 13.12 -21.37 -25.12
C PRO A 3 13.63 -20.95 -23.74
N LYS A 4 14.95 -20.78 -23.61
CA LYS A 4 15.58 -20.25 -22.39
C LYS A 4 14.85 -18.96 -21.98
N ALA A 5 14.32 -18.93 -20.75
CA ALA A 5 13.67 -17.76 -20.20
C ALA A 5 14.60 -16.55 -20.34
N ARG A 6 14.19 -15.55 -21.14
CA ARG A 6 14.99 -14.34 -21.34
C ARG A 6 14.98 -13.56 -20.03
N LEU A 7 16.15 -13.43 -19.41
CA LEU A 7 16.33 -12.52 -18.27
C LEU A 7 15.79 -11.13 -18.63
N PRO A 8 15.13 -10.42 -17.69
CA PRO A 8 14.56 -9.11 -17.96
C PRO A 8 15.66 -8.15 -18.43
N ARG A 9 15.42 -7.48 -19.55
CA ARG A 9 16.40 -6.64 -20.22
C ARG A 9 16.64 -5.36 -19.40
N LYS A 10 17.69 -5.35 -18.55
CA LYS A 10 18.11 -4.17 -17.78
C LYS A 10 18.56 -3.05 -18.72
N THR A 11 18.25 -1.79 -18.38
CA THR A 11 18.65 -0.64 -19.21
C THR A 11 20.17 -0.52 -19.24
N ARG A 12 20.75 -0.33 -20.43
CA ARG A 12 22.20 -0.11 -20.60
C ARG A 12 22.63 1.35 -20.33
N ASN A 13 21.66 2.22 -20.07
CA ASN A 13 21.84 3.62 -19.66
C ASN A 13 21.25 3.77 -18.26
N PRO A 14 22.06 3.88 -17.20
CA PRO A 14 21.54 4.23 -15.88
C PRO A 14 21.06 5.69 -15.88
N ASP A 15 20.09 6.01 -15.03
CA ASP A 15 19.61 7.38 -14.86
C ASP A 15 20.64 8.22 -14.11
N LEU A 16 20.88 9.45 -14.56
CA LEU A 16 21.63 10.47 -13.82
C LEU A 16 20.71 11.15 -12.80
N ILE A 17 19.54 11.58 -13.30
CA ILE A 17 18.40 12.06 -12.54
C ILE A 17 17.14 11.48 -13.19
N ARG A 18 15.99 11.52 -12.49
CA ARG A 18 14.74 10.95 -13.01
C ARG A 18 14.38 11.57 -14.37
N GLY A 19 14.36 10.74 -15.41
CA GLY A 19 14.03 11.14 -16.79
C GLY A 19 15.23 11.53 -17.65
N VAL A 20 16.44 11.60 -17.10
CA VAL A 20 17.67 11.92 -17.84
C VAL A 20 18.68 10.78 -17.65
N GLY A 21 19.00 10.10 -18.75
CA GLY A 21 20.02 9.05 -18.74
C GLY A 21 21.44 9.61 -18.62
N LYS A 22 22.35 8.85 -18.00
CA LYS A 22 23.76 9.22 -17.80
C LYS A 22 24.55 9.37 -19.11
N PHE A 23 24.22 8.57 -20.12
CA PHE A 23 24.90 8.58 -21.41
C PHE A 23 24.07 9.28 -22.49
N SER A 24 24.76 10.02 -23.37
CA SER A 24 24.20 10.67 -24.55
C SER A 24 23.72 9.67 -25.61
N ARG A 25 22.95 10.17 -26.59
CA ARG A 25 22.40 9.37 -27.69
C ARG A 25 23.49 8.69 -28.52
N SER A 26 24.59 9.38 -28.84
CA SER A 26 25.70 8.84 -29.62
C SER A 26 26.44 7.71 -28.88
N LYS A 27 26.76 7.91 -27.61
CA LYS A 27 27.38 6.86 -26.78
C LYS A 27 26.48 5.62 -26.65
N MET A 28 25.17 5.84 -26.50
CA MET A 28 24.18 4.75 -26.45
C MET A 28 24.00 4.03 -27.79
N TYR A 29 24.16 4.73 -28.92
CA TYR A 29 24.12 4.15 -30.25
C TYR A 29 25.22 3.09 -30.43
N HIS A 30 26.45 3.41 -30.03
CA HIS A 30 27.57 2.46 -30.04
C HIS A 30 27.40 1.33 -29.03
N LYS A 31 27.05 1.67 -27.78
CA LYS A 31 26.89 0.69 -26.68
C LYS A 31 25.75 -0.31 -26.89
N ARG A 32 24.71 0.06 -27.65
CA ARG A 32 23.62 -0.86 -28.02
C ARG A 32 23.97 -1.73 -29.22
N GLY A 33 25.09 -1.48 -29.91
CA GLY A 33 25.44 -2.18 -31.15
C GLY A 33 24.52 -1.83 -32.33
N LEU A 34 23.78 -0.71 -32.23
CA LEU A 34 22.85 -0.30 -33.30
C LEU A 34 23.60 0.03 -34.59
N TRP A 35 24.83 0.53 -34.48
CA TRP A 35 25.73 0.76 -35.60
C TRP A 35 26.02 -0.53 -36.39
N ALA A 36 26.32 -1.63 -35.69
CA ALA A 36 26.62 -2.92 -36.32
C ALA A 36 25.36 -3.54 -36.96
N ILE A 37 24.19 -3.41 -36.32
CA ILE A 37 22.91 -3.88 -36.89
C ILE A 37 22.56 -3.08 -38.15
N LYS A 38 22.75 -1.75 -38.10
CA LYS A 38 22.52 -0.88 -39.26
C LYS A 38 23.47 -1.20 -40.41
N ALA A 39 24.75 -1.44 -40.12
CA ALA A 39 25.74 -1.84 -41.12
C ALA A 39 25.39 -3.19 -41.78
N LYS A 40 24.96 -4.18 -41.00
CA LYS A 40 24.55 -5.50 -41.51
C LYS A 40 23.32 -5.45 -42.42
N ASN A 41 22.45 -4.46 -42.24
CA ASN A 41 21.20 -4.31 -42.97
C ASN A 41 21.28 -3.20 -44.04
N GLY A 42 22.44 -3.04 -44.68
CA GLY A 42 22.60 -2.10 -45.80
C GLY A 42 22.36 -0.63 -45.43
N GLY A 43 22.63 -0.24 -44.18
CA GLY A 43 22.41 1.12 -43.72
C GLY A 43 21.00 1.41 -43.19
N VAL A 44 20.09 0.43 -43.15
CA VAL A 44 18.70 0.62 -42.72
C VAL A 44 18.38 -0.25 -41.49
N PHE A 45 17.53 0.24 -40.58
CA PHE A 45 17.08 -0.57 -39.45
C PHE A 45 15.97 -1.55 -39.87
N PRO A 46 15.93 -2.78 -39.32
CA PRO A 46 14.85 -3.72 -39.60
C PRO A 46 13.49 -3.13 -39.21
N ARG A 47 12.49 -3.26 -40.08
CA ARG A 47 11.09 -2.90 -39.83
C ARG A 47 10.28 -4.17 -39.56
N HIS A 48 9.31 -4.07 -38.66
CA HIS A 48 8.30 -5.11 -38.45
C HIS A 48 6.96 -4.56 -38.94
N ASP A 49 6.45 -5.10 -40.03
CA ASP A 49 5.13 -4.74 -40.53
C ASP A 49 4.04 -5.29 -39.60
N PRO A 50 2.94 -4.54 -39.40
CA PRO A 50 1.86 -4.95 -38.53
C PRO A 50 1.24 -6.25 -39.06
N LYS A 51 1.17 -7.27 -38.18
CA LYS A 51 0.51 -8.54 -38.49
C LYS A 51 -1.00 -8.28 -38.71
N PRO A 52 -1.63 -8.85 -39.77
CA PRO A 52 -3.06 -8.65 -40.02
C PRO A 52 -3.88 -9.10 -38.81
N ALA A 53 -4.82 -8.26 -38.37
CA ALA A 53 -5.68 -8.51 -37.23
C ALA A 53 -6.63 -9.67 -37.54
N ALA A 54 -6.80 -10.59 -36.58
CA ALA A 54 -7.72 -11.72 -36.71
C ALA A 54 -9.18 -11.24 -36.75
N GLU A 55 -10.00 -11.88 -37.57
CA GLU A 55 -11.41 -11.56 -37.77
C GLU A 55 -12.20 -11.68 -36.46
N THR A 56 -12.78 -10.56 -36.00
CA THR A 56 -13.62 -10.52 -34.80
C THR A 56 -15.06 -10.91 -35.12
N PRO A 57 -15.74 -11.70 -34.26
CA PRO A 57 -17.13 -12.11 -34.48
C PRO A 57 -18.10 -10.93 -34.49
N THR A 58 -19.14 -11.03 -35.34
CA THR A 58 -20.18 -10.01 -35.55
C THR A 58 -21.03 -9.77 -34.30
N GLN A 59 -21.03 -8.53 -33.78
CA GLN A 59 -21.83 -8.13 -32.62
C GLN A 59 -23.22 -7.64 -33.06
N LYS A 60 -24.29 -8.16 -32.43
CA LYS A 60 -25.67 -7.70 -32.69
C LYS A 60 -25.90 -6.31 -32.09
N PRO A 61 -26.61 -5.38 -32.78
CA PRO A 61 -26.87 -4.04 -32.26
C PRO A 61 -27.85 -4.06 -31.07
N PRO A 62 -27.77 -3.08 -30.15
CA PRO A 62 -28.74 -2.93 -29.07
C PRO A 62 -30.13 -2.58 -29.61
N LYS A 63 -31.18 -3.06 -28.91
CA LYS A 63 -32.58 -2.82 -29.29
C LYS A 63 -33.09 -1.42 -28.89
N PHE A 64 -32.44 -0.78 -27.92
CA PHE A 64 -32.85 0.51 -27.37
C PHE A 64 -31.74 1.55 -27.57
N TYR A 65 -32.12 2.74 -28.06
CA TYR A 65 -31.24 3.89 -28.25
C TYR A 65 -31.74 5.03 -27.34
N PRO A 66 -30.87 5.64 -26.52
CA PRO A 66 -31.24 6.83 -25.76
C PRO A 66 -31.48 8.02 -26.70
N ALA A 67 -32.28 9.00 -26.25
CA ALA A 67 -32.55 10.21 -27.03
C ALA A 67 -31.31 11.13 -27.15
N ASP A 68 -30.45 11.13 -26.13
CA ASP A 68 -29.23 11.93 -26.07
C ASP A 68 -27.98 11.05 -25.90
N ASP A 69 -26.91 11.41 -26.61
CA ASP A 69 -25.61 10.76 -26.48
C ASP A 69 -24.76 11.36 -25.35
N VAL A 70 -24.27 10.50 -24.45
CA VAL A 70 -23.31 10.90 -23.42
C VAL A 70 -21.90 10.91 -24.02
N LYS A 71 -21.27 12.09 -24.07
CA LYS A 71 -19.90 12.26 -24.55
C LYS A 71 -18.92 11.40 -23.73
N LYS A 72 -18.03 10.66 -24.43
CA LYS A 72 -16.99 9.86 -23.78
C LYS A 72 -16.00 10.77 -23.02
N PRO A 73 -15.69 10.49 -21.75
CA PRO A 73 -14.65 11.21 -21.02
C PRO A 73 -13.29 11.13 -21.71
N LEU A 74 -12.50 12.20 -21.62
CA LEU A 74 -11.14 12.22 -22.13
C LEU A 74 -10.26 11.19 -21.41
N VAL A 75 -9.35 10.56 -22.15
CA VAL A 75 -8.46 9.53 -21.60
C VAL A 75 -7.46 10.14 -20.62
N ASN A 76 -7.65 9.88 -19.33
CA ASN A 76 -6.70 10.26 -18.29
C ASN A 76 -5.58 9.21 -18.16
N LYS A 77 -4.33 9.60 -18.47
CA LYS A 77 -3.15 8.72 -18.34
C LYS A 77 -2.57 8.65 -16.92
N ARG A 78 -3.12 9.40 -15.95
CA ARG A 78 -2.63 9.41 -14.56
C ARG A 78 -3.02 8.11 -13.87
N LYS A 79 -2.01 7.40 -13.36
CA LYS A 79 -2.20 6.23 -12.50
C LYS A 79 -1.95 6.62 -11.04
N PRO A 80 -2.83 6.24 -10.10
CA PRO A 80 -2.58 6.46 -8.68
C PRO A 80 -1.31 5.71 -8.27
N LYS A 81 -0.44 6.39 -7.53
CA LYS A 81 0.80 5.83 -7.01
C LYS A 81 0.64 5.57 -5.51
N PRO A 82 1.31 4.54 -4.97
CA PRO A 82 1.36 4.36 -3.53
C PRO A 82 2.01 5.59 -2.86
N THR A 83 1.61 5.86 -1.63
CA THR A 83 2.18 6.95 -0.83
C THR A 83 3.65 6.66 -0.54
N ASN A 84 4.50 7.67 -0.65
CA ASN A 84 5.90 7.55 -0.24
C ASN A 84 5.99 7.59 1.29
N LEU A 85 6.76 6.67 1.85
CA LEU A 85 7.02 6.60 3.28
C LEU A 85 7.87 7.80 3.72
N ARG A 86 7.48 8.47 4.81
CA ARG A 86 8.29 9.53 5.44
C ARG A 86 9.56 8.93 6.04
N ALA A 87 10.69 9.62 5.94
CA ALA A 87 11.97 9.15 6.48
C ALA A 87 11.96 8.93 8.01
N SER A 88 11.13 9.67 8.74
CA SER A 88 10.95 9.52 10.19
C SER A 88 10.28 8.21 10.58
N ILE A 89 9.58 7.55 9.66
CA ILE A 89 8.88 6.30 9.91
C ILE A 89 9.84 5.18 9.48
N THR A 90 10.40 4.46 10.44
CA THR A 90 11.16 3.23 10.16
C THR A 90 10.47 2.05 10.85
N PRO A 91 10.59 0.81 10.36
CA PRO A 91 10.11 -0.37 11.10
C PRO A 91 10.59 -0.29 12.56
N GLY A 92 9.68 -0.46 13.53
CA GLY A 92 10.01 -0.28 14.95
C GLY A 92 9.59 1.03 15.55
N THR A 93 9.36 2.05 14.74
CA THR A 93 9.07 3.40 15.24
C THR A 93 7.73 3.43 15.95
N VAL A 94 7.70 4.06 17.13
CA VAL A 94 6.45 4.32 17.83
C VAL A 94 5.72 5.47 17.15
N LEU A 95 4.43 5.29 16.96
CA LEU A 95 3.53 6.16 16.22
C LEU A 95 2.40 6.60 17.14
N ILE A 96 2.10 7.90 17.15
CA ILE A 96 0.91 8.44 17.82
C ILE A 96 -0.20 8.55 16.78
N ILE A 97 -1.30 7.82 16.97
CA ILE A 97 -2.47 7.91 16.09
C ILE A 97 -3.24 9.21 16.40
N LEU A 98 -3.60 9.99 15.39
CA LEU A 98 -4.33 11.24 15.57
C LEU A 98 -5.84 11.11 15.34
N ALA A 99 -6.26 10.16 14.50
CA ALA A 99 -7.65 10.06 14.05
C ALA A 99 -8.31 8.70 14.37
N GLY A 100 -9.64 8.70 14.43
CA GLY A 100 -10.47 7.52 14.66
C GLY A 100 -10.55 7.07 16.12
N ARG A 101 -11.04 5.85 16.33
CA ARG A 101 -11.31 5.28 17.66
C ARG A 101 -10.06 5.24 18.56
N PHE A 102 -8.88 5.02 17.96
CA PHE A 102 -7.61 4.88 18.68
C PHE A 102 -6.79 6.19 18.69
N LYS A 103 -7.40 7.36 18.46
CA LYS A 103 -6.72 8.67 18.55
C LYS A 103 -5.96 8.80 19.87
N GLY A 104 -4.80 9.44 19.91
CA GLY A 104 -3.90 9.57 21.07
C GLY A 104 -3.20 8.28 21.51
N LYS A 105 -3.52 7.10 20.99
CA LYS A 105 -2.80 5.87 21.38
C LYS A 105 -1.43 5.83 20.71
N ARG A 106 -0.45 5.29 21.43
CA ARG A 106 0.91 5.01 20.94
C ARG A 106 0.98 3.58 20.43
N VAL A 107 1.52 3.39 19.24
CA VAL A 107 1.36 2.15 18.47
C VAL A 107 2.64 1.90 17.67
N ILE A 108 3.05 0.65 17.44
CA ILE A 108 4.34 0.32 16.82
C ILE A 108 4.15 0.07 15.32
N PHE A 109 4.97 0.74 14.50
CA PHE A 109 4.98 0.57 13.05
C PHE A 109 5.66 -0.74 12.63
N LEU A 110 4.99 -1.54 11.79
CA LEU A 110 5.51 -2.80 11.28
C LEU A 110 6.07 -2.65 9.85
N LYS A 111 5.17 -2.47 8.88
CA LYS A 111 5.51 -2.35 7.46
C LYS A 111 4.53 -1.44 6.73
N GLN A 112 4.93 -0.95 5.57
CA GLN A 112 4.02 -0.30 4.63
C GLN A 112 3.36 -1.37 3.76
N LEU A 113 2.05 -1.29 3.58
CA LEU A 113 1.29 -2.18 2.70
C LEU A 113 1.36 -1.69 1.24
N THR A 114 0.94 -2.53 0.30
CA THR A 114 0.97 -2.22 -1.14
C THR A 114 0.04 -1.06 -1.51
N SER A 115 -1.03 -0.86 -0.74
CA SER A 115 -1.90 0.33 -0.82
C SER A 115 -1.23 1.64 -0.40
N GLY A 116 -0.07 1.57 0.28
CA GLY A 116 0.62 2.71 0.89
C GLY A 116 0.20 2.99 2.34
N LEU A 117 -0.81 2.28 2.86
CA LEU A 117 -1.19 2.37 4.28
C LEU A 117 -0.13 1.72 5.18
N LEU A 118 -0.04 2.22 6.41
CA LEU A 118 0.84 1.66 7.43
C LEU A 118 0.14 0.50 8.13
N LEU A 119 0.82 -0.63 8.24
CA LEU A 119 0.43 -1.69 9.17
C LEU A 119 1.04 -1.39 10.53
N VAL A 120 0.18 -1.31 11.55
CA VAL A 120 0.55 -0.90 12.89
C VAL A 120 -0.05 -1.88 13.90
N THR A 121 0.67 -2.17 14.98
CA THR A 121 0.19 -2.96 16.12
C THR A 121 0.49 -2.23 17.42
N GLY A 122 -0.49 -2.10 18.30
CA GLY A 122 -0.26 -1.54 19.63
C GLY A 122 -0.54 -2.66 20.62
N PRO A 123 0.49 -3.41 21.04
CA PRO A 123 0.35 -4.75 21.63
C PRO A 123 -0.93 -4.87 22.43
N PHE A 124 -1.85 -5.71 21.97
CA PHE A 124 -3.28 -5.58 22.29
C PHE A 124 -3.53 -5.63 23.80
N LYS A 125 -2.73 -6.42 24.52
CA LYS A 125 -2.74 -6.53 25.98
C LYS A 125 -2.40 -5.22 26.71
N ILE A 126 -1.57 -4.36 26.12
CA ILE A 126 -1.13 -3.09 26.71
C ILE A 126 -2.10 -1.97 26.36
N ASN A 127 -2.42 -1.80 25.07
CA ASN A 127 -3.06 -0.58 24.55
C ASN A 127 -4.48 -0.79 24.03
N GLY A 128 -4.89 -2.04 23.79
CA GLY A 128 -6.15 -2.41 23.17
C GLY A 128 -6.24 -2.10 21.67
N VAL A 129 -5.10 -1.84 21.00
CA VAL A 129 -5.05 -1.53 19.57
C VAL A 129 -4.63 -2.78 18.78
N PRO A 130 -5.53 -3.43 18.03
CA PRO A 130 -5.17 -4.61 17.24
C PRO A 130 -4.32 -4.22 16.04
N LEU A 131 -3.82 -5.22 15.32
CA LEU A 131 -3.27 -5.09 13.97
C LEU A 131 -4.24 -4.32 13.10
N ARG A 132 -3.82 -3.14 12.65
CA ARG A 132 -4.69 -2.20 11.96
C ARG A 132 -3.94 -1.43 10.89
N ARG A 133 -4.66 -1.12 9.82
CA ARG A 133 -4.20 -0.21 8.78
C ARG A 133 -4.46 1.23 9.18
N VAL A 134 -3.44 2.07 9.06
CA VAL A 134 -3.51 3.51 9.39
C VAL A 134 -2.90 4.32 8.25
N ASN A 135 -3.50 5.46 7.91
CA ASN A 135 -2.92 6.37 6.94
C ASN A 135 -1.80 7.20 7.60
N GLN A 136 -0.66 7.28 6.92
CA GLN A 136 0.53 8.02 7.32
C GLN A 136 0.28 9.49 7.69
N SER A 137 -0.71 10.16 7.07
CA SER A 137 -1.03 11.56 7.39
C SER A 137 -1.66 11.75 8.77
N TYR A 138 -2.28 10.70 9.33
CA TYR A 138 -2.95 10.75 10.64
C TYR A 138 -2.08 10.20 11.76
N VAL A 139 -0.77 10.31 11.60
CA VAL A 139 0.21 9.76 12.53
C VAL A 139 1.35 10.75 12.76
N ILE A 140 1.74 10.89 14.02
CA ILE A 140 3.02 11.48 14.42
C ILE A 140 4.02 10.36 14.65
N ALA A 141 5.16 10.41 13.97
CA ALA A 141 6.27 9.52 14.23
C ALA A 141 7.09 10.10 15.39
N THR A 142 7.32 9.30 16.42
CA THR A 142 8.21 9.68 17.52
C THR A 142 9.63 9.19 17.24
N SER A 143 10.60 9.72 17.97
CA SER A 143 12.00 9.31 17.95
C SER A 143 12.26 7.91 18.54
N THR A 144 11.35 7.41 19.38
CA THR A 144 11.47 6.10 20.02
C THR A 144 11.25 4.94 19.04
N LYS A 145 12.14 3.95 19.11
CA LYS A 145 12.14 2.76 18.25
C LYS A 145 12.24 1.48 19.08
N VAL A 146 11.53 0.46 18.64
CA VAL A 146 11.54 -0.90 19.20
C VAL A 146 12.11 -1.83 18.14
N ASP A 147 12.94 -2.81 18.53
CA ASP A 147 13.45 -3.79 17.59
C ASP A 147 12.33 -4.76 17.12
N ILE A 148 12.27 -5.00 15.80
CA ILE A 148 11.26 -5.83 15.10
C ILE A 148 11.92 -7.00 14.36
N SER A 149 13.22 -7.22 14.50
CA SER A 149 13.99 -8.23 13.76
C SER A 149 13.39 -9.65 13.77
N GLY A 150 12.67 -10.04 14.82
CA GLY A 150 12.06 -11.37 14.97
C GLY A 150 10.61 -11.53 14.48
N VAL A 151 9.98 -10.53 13.86
CA VAL A 151 8.54 -10.56 13.58
C VAL A 151 8.24 -10.88 12.11
N ASN A 152 7.53 -11.99 11.87
CA ASN A 152 7.06 -12.31 10.52
C ASN A 152 5.78 -11.54 10.18
N VAL A 153 5.87 -10.63 9.20
CA VAL A 153 4.78 -9.75 8.75
C VAL A 153 4.33 -10.08 7.32
N GLU A 154 4.85 -11.13 6.69
CA GLU A 154 4.59 -11.42 5.27
C GLU A 154 3.12 -11.77 5.00
N LYS A 155 2.47 -12.49 5.93
CA LYS A 155 1.06 -12.89 5.85
C LYS A 155 0.07 -11.71 5.72
N PHE A 156 0.43 -10.53 6.22
CA PHE A 156 -0.51 -9.41 6.35
C PHE A 156 -0.49 -8.50 5.13
N ASP A 157 -1.48 -8.67 4.25
CA ASP A 157 -1.69 -7.83 3.07
C ASP A 157 -2.98 -7.01 3.15
N ASP A 158 -3.19 -6.07 2.22
CA ASP A 158 -4.39 -5.24 2.17
C ASP A 158 -5.70 -6.04 2.08
N LYS A 159 -5.65 -7.20 1.42
CA LYS A 159 -6.80 -8.12 1.30
C LYS A 159 -7.20 -8.71 2.65
N TYR A 160 -6.24 -8.98 3.54
CA TYR A 160 -6.48 -9.52 4.88
C TYR A 160 -7.37 -8.58 5.72
N PHE A 161 -7.24 -7.27 5.50
CA PHE A 161 -7.98 -6.22 6.21
C PHE A 161 -9.14 -5.63 5.41
N ALA A 162 -9.54 -6.26 4.30
CA ALA A 162 -10.74 -5.85 3.58
C ALA A 162 -11.97 -6.04 4.48
N LYS A 163 -12.88 -5.07 4.45
CA LYS A 163 -14.16 -5.19 5.14
C LYS A 163 -15.06 -6.07 4.28
N GLU A 164 -15.65 -7.09 4.87
CA GLU A 164 -16.69 -7.88 4.20
C GLU A 164 -17.90 -6.96 3.97
N VAL A 165 -18.35 -6.88 2.72
CA VAL A 165 -19.53 -6.11 2.33
C VAL A 165 -20.63 -7.13 2.10
N GLU A 166 -21.57 -7.19 3.03
CA GLU A 166 -22.78 -8.00 2.83
C GLU A 166 -23.59 -7.40 1.68
N LYS A 167 -24.01 -8.26 0.74
CA LYS A 167 -24.90 -7.84 -0.33
C LYS A 167 -26.24 -7.46 0.32
N LYS A 168 -26.63 -6.18 0.18
CA LYS A 168 -27.97 -5.74 0.58
C LYS A 168 -29.01 -6.64 -0.10
N LYS A 169 -29.75 -7.41 0.70
CA LYS A 169 -30.96 -8.08 0.22
C LYS A 169 -31.94 -6.98 -0.21
N LYS A 170 -32.63 -7.16 -1.34
CA LYS A 170 -33.71 -6.24 -1.75
C LYS A 170 -34.88 -6.44 -0.79
N LYS A 171 -34.90 -5.70 0.32
CA LYS A 171 -36.05 -5.64 1.23
C LYS A 171 -37.07 -4.66 0.65
N GLY A 172 -38.35 -5.01 0.73
CA GLY A 172 -39.48 -4.13 0.36
C GLY A 172 -39.67 -3.00 1.37
N GLU A 173 -40.50 -2.01 1.01
CA GLU A 173 -40.71 -0.76 1.77
C GLU A 173 -41.11 -0.98 3.24
N GLY A 174 -41.81 -2.08 3.56
CA GLY A 174 -42.27 -2.43 4.91
C GLY A 174 -41.21 -3.04 5.85
N GLU A 175 -40.11 -3.59 5.34
CA GLU A 175 -39.07 -4.25 6.16
C GLU A 175 -37.84 -3.34 6.40
N PHE A 176 -37.97 -2.05 6.09
CA PHE A 176 -36.88 -1.06 6.18
C PHE A 176 -36.62 -0.59 7.63
N PHE A 177 -37.63 -0.64 8.50
CA PHE A 177 -37.55 -0.17 9.90
C PHE A 177 -37.28 -1.28 10.93
N GLU A 178 -37.40 -2.56 10.54
CA GLU A 178 -36.82 -3.64 11.33
C GLU A 178 -35.31 -3.63 11.12
N ALA A 179 -34.66 -2.74 11.86
CA ALA A 179 -33.24 -2.82 12.14
C ALA A 179 -33.02 -4.14 12.89
N ASP A 180 -32.83 -5.22 12.13
CA ASP A 180 -32.13 -6.42 12.57
C ASP A 180 -31.04 -5.94 13.51
N LYS A 181 -31.19 -6.22 14.81
CA LYS A 181 -30.18 -5.90 15.83
C LYS A 181 -28.88 -6.45 15.28
N GLU A 182 -28.03 -5.55 14.74
CA GLU A 182 -26.80 -5.93 14.08
C GLU A 182 -26.06 -6.87 15.03
N GLU A 183 -26.09 -8.17 14.70
CA GLU A 183 -25.35 -9.16 15.46
C GLU A 183 -23.91 -8.66 15.46
N LYS A 184 -23.42 -8.32 16.65
CA LYS A 184 -22.12 -7.67 16.83
C LYS A 184 -21.11 -8.45 16.02
N ASN A 185 -20.64 -7.89 14.90
CA ASN A 185 -19.65 -8.50 14.02
C ASN A 185 -18.53 -9.14 14.85
N VAL A 186 -18.63 -10.46 15.08
CA VAL A 186 -17.72 -11.16 15.98
C VAL A 186 -16.38 -11.25 15.27
N VAL A 187 -15.32 -10.74 15.89
CA VAL A 187 -13.98 -10.79 15.31
C VAL A 187 -13.60 -12.27 15.07
N PRO A 188 -13.23 -12.65 13.84
CA PRO A 188 -12.87 -14.03 13.52
C PRO A 188 -11.76 -14.57 14.43
N GLN A 189 -11.88 -15.82 14.85
CA GLN A 189 -10.92 -16.48 15.76
C GLN A 189 -9.48 -16.35 15.24
N GLY A 190 -9.27 -16.59 13.94
CA GLY A 190 -7.95 -16.51 13.31
C GLY A 190 -7.26 -15.15 13.46
N ARG A 191 -8.01 -14.04 13.46
CA ARG A 191 -7.42 -12.70 13.70
C ARG A 191 -6.93 -12.54 15.13
N LYS A 192 -7.59 -13.18 16.10
CA LYS A 192 -7.18 -13.16 17.50
C LYS A 192 -5.88 -13.94 17.70
N ASP A 193 -5.73 -15.07 17.02
CA ASP A 193 -4.54 -15.92 17.14
C ASP A 193 -3.34 -15.31 16.41
N ASP A 194 -3.56 -14.73 15.24
CA ASP A 194 -2.55 -13.93 14.53
C ASP A 194 -2.06 -12.76 15.41
N GLN A 195 -2.97 -12.08 16.10
CA GLN A 195 -2.61 -11.00 17.03
C GLN A 195 -1.74 -11.51 18.19
N LYS A 196 -2.12 -12.63 18.83
CA LYS A 196 -1.36 -13.20 19.95
C LYS A 196 0.05 -13.59 19.52
N SER A 197 0.19 -14.19 18.34
CA SER A 197 1.48 -14.60 17.78
C SER A 197 2.39 -13.39 17.57
N VAL A 198 1.86 -12.33 16.94
CA VAL A 198 2.61 -11.09 16.72
C VAL A 198 2.94 -10.41 18.05
N ASP A 199 1.99 -10.26 18.98
CA ASP A 199 2.23 -9.59 20.26
C ASP A 199 3.22 -10.34 21.15
N ALA A 200 3.24 -11.67 21.12
CA ALA A 200 4.17 -12.49 21.90
C ALA A 200 5.64 -12.16 21.57
N SER A 201 5.93 -11.81 20.32
CA SER A 201 7.27 -11.39 19.90
C SER A 201 7.67 -10.02 20.44
N PHE A 202 6.72 -9.09 20.62
CA PHE A 202 6.97 -7.72 21.06
C PHE A 202 7.12 -7.57 22.57
N ILE A 203 6.42 -8.39 23.35
CA ILE A 203 6.35 -8.20 24.82
C ILE A 203 7.74 -8.27 25.44
N LYS A 204 8.59 -9.20 25.01
CA LYS A 204 9.97 -9.33 25.53
C LYS A 204 10.80 -8.08 25.25
N SER A 205 10.79 -7.58 24.02
CA SER A 205 11.52 -6.38 23.62
C SER A 205 11.00 -5.12 24.32
N ILE A 206 9.71 -5.06 24.63
CA ILE A 206 9.09 -3.93 25.33
C ILE A 206 9.44 -3.95 26.81
N GLU A 207 9.44 -5.13 27.45
CA GLU A 207 9.77 -5.27 28.87
C GLU A 207 11.27 -5.10 29.15
N ALA A 208 12.12 -5.34 28.15
CA ALA A 208 13.55 -5.05 28.23
C ALA A 208 13.88 -3.55 28.34
N VAL A 209 13.00 -2.66 27.85
CA VAL A 209 13.21 -1.21 27.91
C VAL A 209 12.43 -0.64 29.11
N PRO A 210 13.10 0.02 30.07
CA PRO A 210 12.44 0.64 31.21
C PRO A 210 11.32 1.59 30.78
N ASP A 211 10.17 1.53 31.46
CA ASP A 211 9.00 2.39 31.26
C ASP A 211 8.36 2.38 29.86
N LEU A 212 8.82 1.55 28.93
CA LEU A 212 8.24 1.51 27.58
C LEU A 212 6.81 0.96 27.59
N LYS A 213 6.53 0.01 28.49
CA LYS A 213 5.19 -0.55 28.70
C LYS A 213 4.19 0.50 29.18
N THR A 214 4.59 1.32 30.16
CA THR A 214 3.76 2.42 30.69
C THR A 214 3.62 3.55 29.67
N TYR A 215 4.69 3.86 28.94
CA TYR A 215 4.66 4.81 27.83
C TYR A 215 3.64 4.40 26.76
N LEU A 216 3.68 3.15 26.30
CA LEU A 216 2.74 2.62 25.30
C LEU A 216 1.30 2.65 25.83
N ALA A 217 1.05 2.21 27.08
CA ALA A 217 -0.28 2.21 27.69
C ALA A 217 -0.90 3.61 27.75
N ALA A 218 -0.07 4.61 28.06
CA ALA A 218 -0.48 6.00 28.19
C ALA A 218 -0.92 6.60 26.85
N ARG A 219 -1.88 7.50 26.94
CA ARG A 219 -2.49 8.19 25.81
C ARG A 219 -1.88 9.57 25.67
N PHE A 220 -1.50 9.94 24.45
CA PHE A 220 -1.05 11.28 24.13
C PHE A 220 -2.23 12.27 24.17
N SER A 221 -2.03 13.36 24.91
CA SER A 221 -2.87 14.54 24.94
C SER A 221 -2.00 15.77 25.15
N LEU A 222 -2.47 16.91 24.67
CA LEU A 222 -1.86 18.21 24.97
C LEU A 222 -2.53 18.76 26.23
N LYS A 223 -1.73 19.23 27.19
CA LYS A 223 -2.22 19.97 28.36
C LYS A 223 -2.15 21.47 28.09
N SER A 224 -2.80 22.25 28.94
CA SER A 224 -2.68 23.71 28.88
C SER A 224 -1.21 24.13 28.95
N GLY A 225 -0.83 25.08 28.08
CA GLY A 225 0.56 25.56 27.94
C GLY A 225 1.46 24.74 27.02
N MET A 226 1.10 23.51 26.62
CA MET A 226 1.92 22.72 25.70
C MET A 226 1.69 23.14 24.24
N LYS A 227 2.70 23.69 23.57
CA LYS A 227 2.62 24.08 22.17
C LYS A 227 3.27 23.03 21.24
N PRO A 228 2.53 22.45 20.28
CA PRO A 228 3.06 21.36 19.44
C PRO A 228 4.31 21.69 18.62
N HIS A 229 4.53 22.96 18.28
CA HIS A 229 5.72 23.39 17.54
C HIS A 229 6.98 23.48 18.41
N GLU A 230 6.83 23.51 19.74
CA GLU A 230 7.94 23.46 20.70
C GLU A 230 8.25 22.01 21.12
N LEU A 231 7.34 21.06 20.84
CA LEU A 231 7.51 19.65 21.21
C LEU A 231 8.40 18.92 20.20
N VAL A 232 9.34 18.13 20.73
CA VAL A 232 10.09 17.15 19.95
C VAL A 232 9.43 15.79 20.14
N PHE A 233 9.06 15.17 19.02
CA PHE A 233 8.40 13.86 18.99
C PHE A 233 9.42 12.76 18.70
#